data_AF-A0A2E8DAZ8-F1
#
_entry.id   AF-A0A2E8DAZ8-F1
#
_cell.length_a   1.000
_cell.length_b   1.000
_cell.length_c   1.000
_cell.angle_alpha   90.00
_cell.angle_beta   90.00
_cell.angle_gamma   90.00
#
_symmetry.space_group_name_H-M   'P 1'
#
loop_
_entity.id
_entity.type
_entity.pdbx_description
1 polymer ?
#
loop_
_entity_poly.entity_id
_entity_poly.type
_entity_poly.pdbx_seq_one_letter_code
_entity_poly.pdbx_strand_id
1 'polypeptide(L)'
;MPIDHAWLDRVLTDNADAKYKFVAGHYPVFPVNGYIAWPLWCFPPEQRSPFWDLLVKHQVDAYLASHIIAFDVQVHDGVLQILSGGAGTAHGPGGFMPGRSEYLHAVQVAVDQQGLRYQVHDPTGRVREHLRWPLALPPTGQWKPVDDQNAGSLLRPIDWTRELVALRIRGTRSQPNRGDADQTLLCGVDSSEGVEPIWIGIDGENNRLVVKLVPLSGHGWQIWQGPRLATDEPFDVQLTLHPHMGPGGVLFRTHESAAWSTLKSTSSKGCESLKRPKSWAVGHGQSGAADRPFAGDSLRVTVAGTTPTSGA
;
A
#
# COMPACT_ATOMS: atom_id res chain seq x y z
N MET A 1 -13.42 3.59 -26.14
CA MET A 1 -12.63 4.40 -27.09
C MET A 1 -11.16 4.10 -26.86
N PRO A 2 -10.36 3.89 -27.91
CA PRO A 2 -8.92 3.69 -27.75
C PRO A 2 -8.26 4.99 -27.26
N ILE A 3 -7.27 4.87 -26.38
CA ILE A 3 -6.48 6.00 -25.90
C ILE A 3 -5.46 6.37 -26.97
N ASP A 4 -5.36 7.66 -27.29
CA ASP A 4 -4.31 8.17 -28.17
C ASP A 4 -3.01 8.38 -27.38
N HIS A 5 -2.22 7.32 -27.31
CA HIS A 5 -0.94 7.30 -26.60
C HIS A 5 0.09 8.25 -27.22
N ALA A 6 0.08 8.40 -28.55
CA ALA A 6 1.02 9.26 -29.25
C ALA A 6 0.74 10.75 -28.98
N TRP A 7 -0.54 11.12 -28.95
CA TRP A 7 -0.95 12.45 -28.53
C TRP A 7 -0.58 12.73 -27.07
N LEU A 8 -0.85 11.79 -26.15
CA LEU A 8 -0.52 11.95 -24.73
C LEU A 8 1.00 12.13 -24.51
N ASP A 9 1.82 11.30 -25.16
CA ASP A 9 3.28 11.39 -25.08
C ASP A 9 3.79 12.75 -25.56
N ARG A 10 3.22 13.27 -26.66
CA ARG A 10 3.55 14.60 -27.19
C ARG A 10 3.17 15.71 -26.21
N VAL A 11 1.94 15.71 -25.70
CA VAL A 11 1.48 16.76 -24.76
C VAL A 11 2.35 16.78 -23.51
N LEU A 12 2.69 15.62 -22.95
CA LEU A 12 3.54 15.55 -21.76
C LEU A 12 4.98 15.97 -22.06
N THR A 13 5.49 15.70 -23.26
CA THR A 13 6.82 16.15 -23.73
C THR A 13 6.85 17.67 -23.90
N ASP A 14 5.84 18.24 -24.54
CA ASP A 14 5.76 19.69 -24.81
C ASP A 14 5.61 20.51 -23.51
N ASN A 15 5.20 19.87 -22.41
CA ASN A 15 5.02 20.47 -21.08
C ASN A 15 5.96 19.83 -20.05
N ALA A 16 7.16 19.42 -20.47
CA ALA A 16 8.12 18.73 -19.60
C ALA A 16 8.56 19.57 -18.38
N ASP A 17 8.52 20.90 -18.50
CA ASP A 17 8.88 21.88 -17.46
C ASP A 17 7.77 22.15 -16.44
N ALA A 18 6.56 21.61 -16.65
CA ALA A 18 5.47 21.72 -15.69
C ALA A 18 5.87 21.08 -14.36
N LYS A 19 5.80 21.86 -13.29
CA LYS A 19 6.17 21.41 -11.94
C LYS A 19 5.27 20.28 -11.42
N TYR A 20 3.98 20.32 -11.79
CA TYR A 20 3.01 19.28 -11.47
C TYR A 20 2.25 18.88 -12.73
N LYS A 21 2.02 17.58 -12.90
CA LYS A 21 1.36 17.00 -14.06
C LYS A 21 0.23 16.10 -13.58
N PHE A 22 -0.97 16.39 -14.08
CA PHE A 22 -2.18 15.64 -13.80
C PHE A 22 -2.76 15.13 -15.12
N VAL A 23 -3.07 13.85 -15.17
CA VAL A 23 -3.83 13.27 -16.28
C VAL A 23 -5.18 12.84 -15.72
N ALA A 24 -6.27 13.17 -16.42
CA ALA A 24 -7.61 12.79 -15.99
C ALA A 24 -8.27 11.93 -17.06
N GLY A 25 -8.99 10.90 -16.62
CA GLY A 25 -9.75 10.01 -17.49
C GLY A 25 -10.92 9.38 -16.74
N HIS A 26 -11.91 8.87 -17.48
CA HIS A 26 -13.10 8.31 -16.83
C HIS A 26 -12.79 6.97 -16.14
N TYR A 27 -12.11 6.06 -16.83
CA TYR A 27 -11.88 4.70 -16.35
C TYR A 27 -10.53 4.58 -15.60
N PRO A 28 -10.45 3.81 -14.51
CA PRO A 28 -9.17 3.48 -13.88
C PRO A 28 -8.34 2.52 -14.74
N VAL A 29 -7.02 2.56 -14.54
CA VAL A 29 -6.06 1.62 -15.11
C VAL A 29 -6.01 0.38 -14.23
N PHE A 30 -5.84 0.58 -12.92
CA PHE A 30 -5.76 -0.48 -11.93
C PHE A 30 -7.11 -0.73 -11.24
N PRO A 31 -7.41 -1.99 -10.90
CA PRO A 31 -8.62 -2.33 -10.15
C PRO A 31 -8.56 -1.78 -8.72
N VAL A 32 -9.70 -1.43 -8.12
CA VAL A 32 -9.80 -0.75 -6.81
C VAL A 32 -10.51 -1.63 -5.77
N ASN A 33 -10.28 -1.42 -4.47
CA ASN A 33 -11.07 -1.94 -3.33
C ASN A 33 -11.70 -3.36 -3.49
N GLY A 34 -10.90 -4.37 -3.84
CA GLY A 34 -11.36 -5.75 -3.98
C GLY A 34 -12.17 -6.07 -5.23
N TYR A 35 -12.34 -5.11 -6.14
CA TYR A 35 -12.81 -5.34 -7.50
C TYR A 35 -11.64 -5.86 -8.33
N ILE A 36 -11.58 -7.17 -8.61
CA ILE A 36 -10.38 -7.78 -9.22
C ILE A 36 -10.39 -7.96 -10.73
N ALA A 37 -11.56 -8.00 -11.37
CA ALA A 37 -11.77 -7.73 -12.80
C ALA A 37 -13.14 -8.26 -13.28
N TRP A 38 -13.67 -7.53 -14.26
CA TRP A 38 -14.55 -7.99 -15.33
C TRP A 38 -16.06 -8.18 -15.05
N PRO A 39 -16.92 -7.83 -16.02
CA PRO A 39 -16.68 -6.98 -17.21
C PRO A 39 -17.15 -5.56 -16.86
N LEU A 40 -16.30 -4.54 -16.63
CA LEU A 40 -16.01 -3.49 -17.64
C LEU A 40 -15.45 -2.23 -16.95
N TRP A 41 -14.87 -2.39 -15.75
CA TRP A 41 -14.66 -1.23 -14.86
C TRP A 41 -13.27 -0.58 -14.96
N CYS A 42 -12.34 -1.17 -15.69
CA CYS A 42 -11.00 -0.62 -15.90
C CYS A 42 -10.67 -0.58 -17.40
N PHE A 43 -9.54 0.05 -17.74
CA PHE A 43 -8.99 0.00 -19.10
C PHE A 43 -8.89 -1.44 -19.63
N PRO A 44 -9.04 -1.62 -20.95
CA PRO A 44 -8.67 -2.88 -21.60
C PRO A 44 -7.24 -3.29 -21.25
N PRO A 45 -6.96 -4.56 -20.92
CA PRO A 45 -5.64 -5.00 -20.47
C PRO A 45 -4.49 -4.55 -21.37
N GLU A 46 -4.69 -4.55 -22.69
CA GLU A 46 -3.70 -4.18 -23.69
C GLU A 46 -3.34 -2.68 -23.70
N GLN A 47 -4.18 -1.82 -23.11
CA GLN A 47 -3.92 -0.38 -23.01
C GLN A 47 -3.38 0.05 -21.64
N ARG A 48 -3.42 -0.81 -20.63
CA ARG A 48 -3.02 -0.44 -19.25
C ARG A 48 -1.54 -0.09 -19.17
N SER A 49 -0.67 -1.01 -19.57
CA SER A 49 0.78 -0.81 -19.48
C SER A 49 1.25 0.33 -20.38
N PRO A 50 0.90 0.39 -21.68
CA PRO A 50 1.36 1.50 -22.53
C PRO A 50 0.93 2.87 -22.03
N PHE A 51 -0.28 3.00 -21.48
CA PHE A 51 -0.73 4.24 -20.87
C PHE A 51 0.04 4.58 -19.59
N TRP A 52 0.18 3.63 -18.68
CA TRP A 52 0.84 3.88 -17.40
C TRP A 52 2.33 4.16 -17.56
N ASP A 53 3.00 3.45 -18.47
CA ASP A 53 4.42 3.64 -18.78
C ASP A 53 4.70 5.07 -19.26
N LEU A 54 3.76 5.69 -20.00
CA LEU A 54 3.85 7.11 -20.36
C LEU A 54 3.74 8.02 -19.14
N LEU A 55 2.83 7.73 -18.21
CA LEU A 55 2.69 8.53 -16.99
C LEU A 55 3.97 8.47 -16.15
N VAL A 56 4.56 7.28 -16.02
CA VAL A 56 5.83 7.06 -15.31
C VAL A 56 6.98 7.77 -16.02
N LYS A 57 7.13 7.58 -17.34
CA LYS A 57 8.15 8.24 -18.18
C LYS A 57 8.16 9.75 -17.99
N HIS A 58 6.97 10.36 -17.91
CA HIS A 58 6.81 11.81 -17.82
C HIS A 58 6.70 12.34 -16.39
N GLN A 59 6.86 11.47 -15.38
CA GLN A 59 6.78 11.82 -13.96
C GLN A 59 5.46 12.53 -13.62
N VAL A 60 4.34 11.96 -14.09
CA VAL A 60 2.99 12.44 -13.74
C VAL A 60 2.74 12.25 -12.25
N ASP A 61 2.22 13.27 -11.56
CA ASP A 61 1.97 13.19 -10.12
C ASP A 61 0.76 12.30 -9.81
N ALA A 62 -0.32 12.48 -10.58
CA ALA A 62 -1.52 11.68 -10.42
C ALA A 62 -2.32 11.51 -11.72
N TYR A 63 -2.81 10.28 -11.90
CA TYR A 63 -3.93 9.95 -12.76
C TYR A 63 -5.24 10.03 -11.96
N LEU A 64 -6.13 10.93 -12.37
CA LEU A 64 -7.44 11.13 -11.78
C LEU A 64 -8.46 10.30 -12.54
N ALA A 65 -9.01 9.28 -11.88
CA ALA A 65 -9.96 8.33 -12.44
C ALA A 65 -11.32 8.41 -11.75
N SER A 66 -12.35 7.89 -12.40
CA SER A 66 -13.71 7.78 -11.85
C SER A 66 -14.31 6.42 -12.21
N HIS A 67 -15.55 6.40 -12.68
CA HIS A 67 -16.28 5.24 -13.22
C HIS A 67 -16.74 4.22 -12.18
N ILE A 68 -15.84 3.76 -11.31
CA ILE A 68 -16.18 2.88 -10.19
C ILE A 68 -16.73 3.74 -9.06
N ILE A 69 -17.92 3.40 -8.57
CA ILE A 69 -18.56 4.11 -7.44
C ILE A 69 -17.83 3.72 -6.15
N ALA A 70 -16.62 4.23 -5.99
CA ALA A 70 -15.74 3.97 -4.86
C ALA A 70 -14.79 5.16 -4.69
N PHE A 71 -14.12 5.21 -3.55
CA PHE A 71 -12.88 5.98 -3.40
C PHE A 71 -11.71 5.03 -3.22
N ASP A 72 -10.61 5.24 -3.94
CA ASP A 72 -9.39 4.46 -3.75
C ASP A 72 -8.17 5.26 -4.22
N VAL A 73 -7.03 5.02 -3.58
CA VAL A 73 -5.75 5.59 -3.99
C VAL A 73 -4.68 4.52 -3.97
N GLN A 74 -4.05 4.33 -5.13
CA GLN A 74 -2.92 3.43 -5.30
C GLN A 74 -1.73 4.19 -5.87
N VAL A 75 -0.55 3.67 -5.62
CA VAL A 75 0.69 4.17 -6.22
C VAL A 75 1.25 3.07 -7.12
N HIS A 76 1.68 3.41 -8.33
CA HIS A 76 2.42 2.48 -9.18
C HIS A 76 3.58 3.22 -9.82
N ASP A 77 4.79 2.84 -9.41
CA ASP A 77 6.06 3.41 -9.87
C ASP A 77 6.12 4.94 -9.66
N GLY A 78 5.63 5.38 -8.49
CA GLY A 78 5.67 6.77 -8.07
C GLY A 78 4.50 7.64 -8.55
N VAL A 79 3.67 7.13 -9.46
CA VAL A 79 2.48 7.83 -9.96
C VAL A 79 1.26 7.41 -9.14
N LEU A 80 0.46 8.37 -8.68
CA LEU A 80 -0.81 8.08 -7.99
C LEU A 80 -1.91 7.74 -9.01
N GLN A 81 -2.72 6.72 -8.76
CA GLN A 81 -4.07 6.62 -9.30
C GLN A 81 -5.04 7.03 -8.19
N ILE A 82 -5.69 8.18 -8.35
CA ILE A 82 -6.75 8.64 -7.44
C ILE A 82 -8.09 8.37 -8.12
N LEU A 83 -8.86 7.44 -7.57
CA LEU A 83 -10.18 7.12 -8.05
C LEU A 83 -11.25 7.79 -7.18
N SER A 84 -12.15 8.53 -7.80
CA SER A 84 -13.35 9.09 -7.16
C SER A 84 -14.57 8.96 -8.06
N GLY A 85 -15.49 8.06 -7.69
CA GLY A 85 -16.79 7.89 -8.38
C GLY A 85 -18.00 7.91 -7.47
N GLY A 86 -17.84 8.22 -6.18
CA GLY A 86 -18.90 8.16 -5.17
C GLY A 86 -19.69 9.46 -4.96
N ALA A 87 -19.75 10.38 -5.91
CA ALA A 87 -20.33 11.72 -5.67
C ALA A 87 -21.87 11.76 -5.58
N GLY A 88 -22.59 10.70 -5.95
CA GLY A 88 -24.07 10.75 -5.92
C GLY A 88 -24.82 9.49 -6.37
N THR A 89 -24.17 8.57 -7.07
CA THR A 89 -24.82 7.30 -7.45
C THR A 89 -24.67 6.28 -6.33
N ALA A 90 -25.80 5.84 -5.77
CA ALA A 90 -25.80 4.84 -4.70
C ALA A 90 -25.70 3.40 -5.21
N HIS A 91 -26.03 3.13 -6.47
CA HIS A 91 -25.89 1.81 -7.07
C HIS A 91 -25.45 1.84 -8.55
N GLY A 92 -24.50 0.99 -8.91
CA GLY A 92 -24.14 0.68 -10.31
C GLY A 92 -25.11 -0.31 -10.94
N PRO A 93 -24.98 -0.59 -12.24
CA PRO A 93 -25.79 -1.58 -12.94
C PRO A 93 -25.84 -2.92 -12.19
N GLY A 94 -27.03 -3.47 -11.99
CA GLY A 94 -27.21 -4.75 -11.27
C GLY A 94 -26.92 -4.70 -9.76
N GLY A 95 -26.70 -3.51 -9.17
CA GLY A 95 -26.39 -3.37 -7.74
C GLY A 95 -24.95 -3.75 -7.35
N PHE A 96 -24.06 -3.94 -8.32
CA PHE A 96 -22.69 -4.42 -8.09
C PHE A 96 -21.69 -3.36 -7.62
N MET A 97 -22.11 -2.10 -7.62
CA MET A 97 -21.36 -0.98 -7.04
C MET A 97 -22.35 -0.13 -6.25
N PRO A 98 -21.93 0.60 -5.21
CA PRO A 98 -20.63 0.50 -4.60
C PRO A 98 -20.58 -0.75 -3.68
N GLY A 99 -19.38 -1.15 -3.28
CA GLY A 99 -19.18 -2.26 -2.35
C GLY A 99 -19.65 -1.88 -0.94
N ARG A 100 -19.82 -2.86 -0.05
CA ARG A 100 -20.21 -2.59 1.36
C ARG A 100 -19.21 -1.70 2.12
N SER A 101 -18.00 -1.54 1.61
CA SER A 101 -16.92 -0.70 2.16
C SER A 101 -17.02 0.78 1.78
N GLU A 102 -17.82 1.11 0.77
CA GLU A 102 -17.80 2.42 0.13
C GLU A 102 -18.81 3.40 0.73
N TYR A 103 -18.63 4.68 0.40
CA TYR A 103 -19.47 5.76 0.88
C TYR A 103 -19.52 6.90 -0.14
N LEU A 104 -20.58 7.71 -0.06
CA LEU A 104 -20.67 8.93 -0.86
C LEU A 104 -19.58 9.90 -0.41
N HIS A 105 -18.91 10.56 -1.35
CA HIS A 105 -17.78 11.41 -1.02
C HIS A 105 -17.50 12.50 -2.05
N ALA A 106 -16.69 13.47 -1.63
CA ALA A 106 -16.00 14.42 -2.48
C ALA A 106 -14.51 14.47 -2.12
N VAL A 107 -13.64 14.54 -3.13
CA VAL A 107 -12.18 14.66 -2.95
C VAL A 107 -11.77 16.11 -3.16
N GLN A 108 -11.06 16.67 -2.20
CA GLN A 108 -10.41 17.97 -2.31
C GLN A 108 -8.90 17.76 -2.43
N VAL A 109 -8.30 18.31 -3.49
CA VAL A 109 -6.85 18.23 -3.74
C VAL A 109 -6.25 19.63 -3.62
N ALA A 110 -5.10 19.73 -2.95
CA ALA A 110 -4.27 20.93 -2.87
C ALA A 110 -2.85 20.60 -3.35
N VAL A 111 -2.26 21.51 -4.13
CA VAL A 111 -0.92 21.34 -4.68
C VAL A 111 -0.14 22.63 -4.47
N ASP A 112 1.02 22.52 -3.84
CA ASP A 112 1.92 23.64 -3.60
C ASP A 112 3.36 23.14 -3.48
N GLN A 113 4.30 24.00 -3.08
CA GLN A 113 5.72 23.65 -2.92
C GLN A 113 6.00 22.42 -2.04
N GLN A 114 5.09 22.04 -1.16
CA GLN A 114 5.23 20.87 -0.29
C GLN A 114 4.75 19.55 -0.94
N GLY A 115 4.21 19.62 -2.16
CA GLY A 115 3.70 18.50 -2.93
C GLY A 115 2.18 18.51 -3.08
N LEU A 116 1.64 17.35 -3.42
CA LEU A 116 0.21 17.09 -3.50
C LEU A 116 -0.32 16.69 -2.12
N ARG A 117 -1.50 17.19 -1.76
CA ARG A 117 -2.28 16.72 -0.62
C ARG A 117 -3.72 16.50 -1.07
N TYR A 118 -4.37 15.47 -0.54
CA TYR A 118 -5.82 15.35 -0.68
C TYR A 118 -6.47 15.07 0.67
N GLN A 119 -7.76 15.38 0.73
CA GLN A 119 -8.68 14.92 1.76
C GLN A 119 -10.00 14.48 1.12
N VAL A 120 -10.63 13.47 1.71
CA VAL A 120 -11.90 12.91 1.25
C VAL A 120 -12.97 13.20 2.27
N HIS A 121 -13.98 13.95 1.87
CA HIS A 121 -15.11 14.29 2.73
C HIS A 121 -16.27 13.35 2.48
N ASP A 122 -16.87 12.83 3.56
CA ASP A 122 -18.20 12.22 3.48
C ASP A 122 -19.31 13.29 3.42
N PRO A 123 -20.60 12.94 3.25
CA PRO A 123 -21.67 13.91 3.10
C PRO A 123 -21.94 14.75 4.36
N THR A 124 -21.36 14.36 5.50
CA THR A 124 -21.41 15.15 6.74
C THR A 124 -20.28 16.17 6.83
N GLY A 125 -19.36 16.18 5.85
CA GLY A 125 -18.17 17.02 5.81
C GLY A 125 -16.96 16.43 6.54
N ARG A 126 -17.10 15.26 7.17
CA ARG A 126 -16.02 14.62 7.92
C ARG A 126 -14.96 14.08 6.97
N VAL A 127 -13.69 14.39 7.26
CA VAL A 127 -12.55 13.79 6.54
C VAL A 127 -12.46 12.31 6.90
N ARG A 128 -12.50 11.47 5.88
CA ARG A 128 -12.42 10.00 6.00
C ARG A 128 -11.02 9.49 5.69
N GLU A 129 -10.38 10.10 4.69
CA GLU A 129 -9.11 9.68 4.12
C GLU A 129 -8.32 10.92 3.70
N HIS A 130 -7.00 10.82 3.74
CA HIS A 130 -6.09 11.91 3.39
C HIS A 130 -4.70 11.38 3.03
N LEU A 131 -3.97 12.14 2.22
CA LEU A 131 -2.60 11.82 1.84
C LEU A 131 -1.79 13.10 1.70
N ARG A 132 -0.49 12.99 1.97
CA ARG A 132 0.54 13.90 1.50
C ARG A 132 1.50 13.13 0.59
N TRP A 133 1.75 13.67 -0.60
CA TRP A 133 2.60 13.09 -1.62
C TRP A 133 3.65 14.09 -2.13
N PRO A 134 4.95 13.72 -2.19
CA PRO A 134 5.54 12.46 -1.74
C PRO A 134 5.39 12.21 -0.23
N LEU A 135 5.57 10.95 0.20
CA LEU A 135 5.49 10.59 1.61
C LEU A 135 6.53 11.38 2.44
N ALA A 136 6.07 12.01 3.52
CA ALA A 136 6.92 12.73 4.45
C ALA A 136 7.55 11.76 5.47
N LEU A 137 8.62 11.07 5.06
CA LEU A 137 9.37 10.15 5.91
C LEU A 137 10.70 10.77 6.35
N PRO A 138 11.19 10.49 7.57
CA PRO A 138 12.54 10.87 7.95
C PRO A 138 13.57 10.10 7.09
N PRO A 139 14.78 10.66 6.89
CA PRO A 139 15.86 9.95 6.21
C PRO A 139 16.10 8.56 6.80
N THR A 140 16.41 7.57 5.96
CA THR A 140 16.51 6.16 6.41
C THR A 140 17.57 5.94 7.49
N GLY A 141 18.62 6.77 7.54
CA GLY A 141 19.64 6.76 8.60
C GLY A 141 19.13 7.12 10.00
N GLN A 142 17.91 7.67 10.12
CA GLN A 142 17.27 8.01 11.39
C GLN A 142 16.28 6.93 11.86
N TRP A 143 16.06 5.87 11.08
CA TRP A 143 15.11 4.82 11.42
C TRP A 143 15.68 3.94 12.54
N LYS A 144 14.83 3.60 13.51
CA LYS A 144 15.27 2.89 14.72
C LYS A 144 15.36 1.39 14.45
N PRO A 145 16.45 0.71 14.83
CA PRO A 145 16.54 -0.75 14.70
C PRO A 145 15.50 -1.43 15.59
N VAL A 146 14.88 -2.48 15.06
CA VAL A 146 13.90 -3.30 15.74
C VAL A 146 14.40 -4.74 15.80
N ASP A 147 14.40 -5.30 17.00
CA ASP A 147 14.73 -6.70 17.29
C ASP A 147 13.73 -7.27 18.31
N ASP A 148 13.85 -8.55 18.62
CA ASP A 148 12.91 -9.24 19.52
C ASP A 148 12.93 -8.68 20.97
N GLN A 149 14.02 -8.03 21.38
CA GLN A 149 14.16 -7.47 22.72
C GLN A 149 13.48 -6.10 22.84
N ASN A 150 13.47 -5.31 21.76
CA ASN A 150 12.96 -3.93 21.77
C ASN A 150 11.68 -3.71 20.93
N ALA A 151 11.21 -4.70 20.16
CA ALA A 151 10.04 -4.54 19.30
C ALA A 151 8.79 -4.12 20.08
N GLY A 152 8.61 -4.67 21.29
CA GLY A 152 7.51 -4.29 22.18
C GLY A 152 7.55 -2.82 22.60
N SER A 153 8.72 -2.23 22.83
CA SER A 153 8.84 -0.83 23.26
C SER A 153 8.75 0.15 22.07
N LEU A 154 9.19 -0.27 20.88
CA LEU A 154 9.18 0.58 19.69
C LEU A 154 7.86 0.53 18.90
N LEU A 155 7.24 -0.64 18.76
CA LEU A 155 6.10 -0.84 17.86
C LEU A 155 4.74 -0.82 18.57
N ARG A 156 4.68 -1.16 19.86
CA ARG A 156 3.42 -1.13 20.64
C ARG A 156 2.85 0.28 20.85
N PRO A 157 3.66 1.34 21.02
CA PRO A 157 3.13 2.69 21.19
C PRO A 157 2.47 3.26 19.93
N ILE A 158 2.85 2.77 18.74
CA ILE A 158 2.34 3.25 17.45
C ILE A 158 0.86 2.92 17.30
N ASP A 159 0.06 3.91 16.90
CA ASP A 159 -1.31 3.69 16.44
C ASP A 159 -1.33 3.43 14.94
N TRP A 160 -1.22 2.16 14.55
CA TRP A 160 -1.21 1.71 13.15
C TRP A 160 -2.50 2.02 12.37
N THR A 161 -3.56 2.45 13.05
CA THR A 161 -4.82 2.90 12.42
C THR A 161 -4.83 4.40 12.11
N ARG A 162 -3.81 5.14 12.55
CA ARG A 162 -3.73 6.60 12.42
C ARG A 162 -2.40 7.11 11.90
N GLU A 163 -1.31 6.44 12.25
CA GLU A 163 0.05 6.85 11.92
C GLU A 163 0.54 6.13 10.67
N LEU A 164 1.23 6.87 9.79
CA LEU A 164 2.03 6.27 8.74
C LEU A 164 3.25 5.60 9.38
N VAL A 165 3.41 4.30 9.11
CA VAL A 165 4.55 3.53 9.58
C VAL A 165 5.39 3.11 8.39
N ALA A 166 6.70 3.37 8.45
CA ALA A 166 7.66 2.90 7.48
C ALA A 166 8.61 1.88 8.12
N LEU A 167 8.86 0.79 7.42
CA LEU A 167 9.74 -0.31 7.81
C LEU A 167 10.79 -0.48 6.72
N ARG A 168 12.06 -0.69 7.09
CA ARG A 168 13.09 -1.16 6.17
C ARG A 168 13.60 -2.48 6.68
N ILE A 169 13.47 -3.50 5.84
CA ILE A 169 13.80 -4.88 6.15
C ILE A 169 14.90 -5.31 5.19
N ARG A 170 16.01 -5.77 5.76
CA ARG A 170 17.18 -6.25 5.03
C ARG A 170 17.57 -7.63 5.53
N GLY A 171 18.16 -8.44 4.67
CA GLY A 171 18.69 -9.74 5.03
C GLY A 171 19.21 -10.47 3.80
N THR A 172 19.77 -11.65 4.01
CA THR A 172 20.07 -12.61 2.94
C THR A 172 19.20 -13.82 3.18
N ARG A 173 18.39 -14.22 2.20
CA ARG A 173 17.55 -15.41 2.32
C ARG A 173 18.37 -16.66 2.03
N SER A 174 18.12 -17.73 2.75
CA SER A 174 18.56 -19.08 2.42
C SER A 174 17.36 -19.98 2.13
N GLN A 175 17.58 -21.14 1.51
CA GLN A 175 16.50 -22.12 1.36
C GLN A 175 16.04 -22.61 2.75
N PRO A 176 14.73 -22.60 3.05
CA PRO A 176 14.25 -23.12 4.32
C PRO A 176 14.45 -24.64 4.39
N ASN A 177 14.74 -25.16 5.59
CA ASN A 177 14.90 -26.61 5.83
C ASN A 177 13.66 -27.43 5.42
N ARG A 178 12.48 -26.79 5.39
CA ARG A 178 11.24 -27.34 4.86
C ARG A 178 10.91 -26.54 3.60
N GLY A 179 11.10 -27.18 2.44
CA GLY A 179 11.25 -26.54 1.11
C GLY A 179 10.33 -25.35 0.79
N ASP A 180 9.06 -25.38 1.24
CA ASP A 180 8.05 -24.35 0.94
C ASP A 180 7.46 -23.67 2.18
N ALA A 181 8.17 -23.64 3.31
CA ALA A 181 7.64 -22.99 4.51
C ALA A 181 7.68 -21.46 4.41
N ASP A 182 6.56 -20.82 4.76
CA ASP A 182 6.51 -19.38 5.03
C ASP A 182 7.61 -18.97 6.01
N GLN A 183 8.21 -17.79 5.79
CA GLN A 183 9.24 -17.23 6.65
C GLN A 183 8.80 -15.88 7.20
N THR A 184 8.98 -15.66 8.49
CA THR A 184 8.51 -14.44 9.15
C THR A 184 9.63 -13.40 9.23
N LEU A 185 9.34 -12.17 8.81
CA LEU A 185 10.25 -11.03 8.96
C LEU A 185 9.85 -10.19 10.18
N LEU A 186 8.56 -9.89 10.31
CA LEU A 186 7.97 -9.17 11.44
C LEU A 186 6.54 -9.69 11.69
N CYS A 187 6.21 -9.91 12.96
CA CYS A 187 4.91 -10.46 13.37
C CYS A 187 4.34 -9.66 14.54
N GLY A 188 3.13 -9.13 14.37
CA GLY A 188 2.30 -8.63 15.45
C GLY A 188 1.54 -9.80 16.09
N VAL A 189 1.70 -9.98 17.39
CA VAL A 189 1.17 -11.13 18.14
C VAL A 189 -0.06 -10.70 18.92
N ASP A 190 -1.16 -11.44 18.83
CA ASP A 190 -2.41 -11.13 19.54
C ASP A 190 -2.62 -12.03 20.77
N SER A 191 -2.49 -13.35 20.65
CA SER A 191 -2.38 -14.37 21.71
C SER A 191 -2.53 -15.75 21.04
N SER A 192 -2.30 -16.85 21.76
CA SER A 192 -2.20 -18.22 21.20
C SER A 192 -3.42 -18.75 20.45
N GLU A 193 -4.58 -18.10 20.52
CA GLU A 193 -5.80 -18.46 19.79
C GLU A 193 -6.24 -17.31 18.88
N GLY A 194 -5.74 -17.29 17.65
CA GLY A 194 -6.09 -16.28 16.65
C GLY A 194 -5.07 -16.19 15.51
N VAL A 195 -5.44 -15.46 14.45
CA VAL A 195 -4.49 -15.02 13.41
C VAL A 195 -3.78 -13.75 13.84
N GLU A 196 -2.53 -13.60 13.41
CA GLU A 196 -1.70 -12.43 13.63
C GLU A 196 -2.38 -11.18 13.05
N PRO A 197 -2.56 -10.11 13.82
CA PRO A 197 -3.12 -8.88 13.28
C PRO A 197 -2.30 -8.31 12.12
N ILE A 198 -0.98 -8.48 12.18
CA ILE A 198 -0.01 -8.04 11.19
C ILE A 198 1.03 -9.15 11.05
N TRP A 199 1.24 -9.63 9.83
CA TRP A 199 2.34 -10.51 9.51
C TRP A 199 3.03 -10.02 8.24
N ILE A 200 4.34 -9.83 8.30
CA ILE A 200 5.18 -9.47 7.17
C ILE A 200 6.19 -10.60 7.02
N GLY A 201 6.23 -11.21 5.85
CA GLY A 201 7.05 -12.38 5.64
C GLY A 201 7.25 -12.71 4.17
N ILE A 202 7.77 -13.90 3.94
CA ILE A 202 8.02 -14.47 2.63
C ILE A 202 7.11 -15.67 2.49
N ASP A 203 6.29 -15.65 1.45
CA ASP A 203 5.50 -16.82 1.04
C ASP A 203 6.42 -17.90 0.48
N GLY A 204 6.33 -19.10 1.05
CA GLY A 204 7.22 -20.21 0.70
C GLY A 204 7.00 -20.72 -0.72
N GLU A 205 5.75 -20.75 -1.20
CA GLU A 205 5.41 -21.29 -2.52
C GLU A 205 5.93 -20.41 -3.67
N ASN A 206 5.74 -19.09 -3.57
CA ASN A 206 6.06 -18.16 -4.65
C ASN A 206 7.34 -17.36 -4.42
N ASN A 207 7.99 -17.53 -3.27
CA ASN A 207 9.19 -16.80 -2.86
C ASN A 207 8.99 -15.28 -2.90
N ARG A 208 7.81 -14.81 -2.50
CA ARG A 208 7.40 -13.40 -2.56
C ARG A 208 7.30 -12.78 -1.19
N LEU A 209 7.64 -11.50 -1.10
CA LEU A 209 7.24 -10.69 0.03
C LEU A 209 5.72 -10.67 0.13
N VAL A 210 5.20 -10.91 1.32
CA VAL A 210 3.77 -10.87 1.62
C VAL A 210 3.54 -10.09 2.91
N VAL A 211 2.52 -9.23 2.86
CA VAL A 211 1.96 -8.58 4.04
C VAL A 211 0.55 -9.13 4.24
N LYS A 212 0.29 -9.74 5.40
CA LYS A 212 -1.03 -10.23 5.82
C LYS A 212 -1.54 -9.33 6.94
N LEU A 213 -2.73 -8.77 6.77
CA LEU A 213 -3.37 -7.90 7.77
C LEU A 213 -4.74 -8.44 8.15
N VAL A 214 -5.16 -8.17 9.38
CA VAL A 214 -6.55 -8.36 9.84
C VAL A 214 -7.20 -6.97 9.91
N PRO A 215 -7.80 -6.48 8.81
CA PRO A 215 -8.32 -5.12 8.74
C PRO A 215 -9.62 -4.92 9.54
N LEU A 216 -10.26 -6.01 10.00
CA LEU A 216 -11.43 -5.94 10.85
C LEU A 216 -11.42 -7.13 11.83
N SER A 217 -11.55 -6.85 13.13
CA SER A 217 -11.57 -7.90 14.16
C SER A 217 -12.68 -8.93 13.88
N GLY A 218 -12.35 -10.21 13.99
CA GLY A 218 -13.26 -11.32 13.67
C GLY A 218 -13.24 -11.77 12.21
N HIS A 219 -12.48 -11.10 11.34
CA HIS A 219 -12.23 -11.54 9.97
C HIS A 219 -10.86 -12.22 9.85
N GLY A 220 -10.71 -13.08 8.83
CA GLY A 220 -9.42 -13.68 8.47
C GLY A 220 -8.47 -12.68 7.80
N TRP A 221 -7.27 -13.15 7.50
CA TRP A 221 -6.28 -12.34 6.79
C TRP A 221 -6.77 -11.83 5.45
N GLN A 222 -6.31 -10.64 5.12
CA GLN A 222 -6.24 -10.09 3.78
C GLN A 222 -4.76 -10.02 3.38
N ILE A 223 -4.48 -10.20 2.09
CA ILE A 223 -3.13 -10.48 1.60
C ILE A 223 -2.71 -9.42 0.58
N TRP A 224 -1.54 -8.85 0.82
CA TRP A 224 -0.84 -7.95 -0.09
C TRP A 224 0.41 -8.65 -0.60
N GLN A 225 0.49 -8.83 -1.91
CA GLN A 225 1.55 -9.54 -2.61
C GLN A 225 2.58 -8.56 -3.17
N GLY A 226 3.84 -8.83 -2.85
CA GLY A 226 4.98 -8.03 -3.26
C GLY A 226 5.90 -8.69 -4.27
N PRO A 227 7.11 -8.12 -4.43
CA PRO A 227 8.10 -8.64 -5.35
C PRO A 227 8.58 -10.03 -4.90
N ARG A 228 9.13 -10.77 -5.86
CA ARG A 228 9.90 -11.98 -5.54
C ARG A 228 11.20 -11.54 -4.86
N LEU A 229 11.58 -12.27 -3.82
CA LEU A 229 12.90 -12.18 -3.22
C LEU A 229 13.69 -13.38 -3.73
N ALA A 230 14.94 -13.17 -4.14
CA ALA A 230 15.82 -14.26 -4.56
C ALA A 230 16.39 -15.01 -3.35
N THR A 231 16.80 -16.27 -3.54
CA THR A 231 17.52 -17.03 -2.52
C THR A 231 19.02 -16.76 -2.70
N ASP A 232 19.76 -16.77 -1.60
CA ASP A 232 21.20 -16.56 -1.53
C ASP A 232 21.66 -15.18 -2.02
N GLU A 233 20.72 -14.25 -2.16
CA GLU A 233 20.96 -12.85 -2.52
C GLU A 233 20.48 -11.91 -1.41
N PRO A 234 21.18 -10.78 -1.20
CA PRO A 234 20.74 -9.76 -0.27
C PRO A 234 19.47 -9.07 -0.79
N PHE A 235 18.51 -8.84 0.09
CA PHE A 235 17.35 -7.99 -0.19
C PHE A 235 17.36 -6.75 0.70
N ASP A 236 16.79 -5.67 0.18
CA ASP A 236 16.51 -4.44 0.90
C ASP A 236 15.12 -3.97 0.47
N VAL A 237 14.14 -4.10 1.36
CA VAL A 237 12.78 -3.64 1.05
C VAL A 237 12.38 -2.62 2.08
N GLN A 238 11.86 -1.49 1.57
CA GLN A 238 11.13 -0.55 2.39
C GLN A 238 9.65 -0.77 2.17
N LEU A 239 8.90 -0.81 3.28
CA LEU A 239 7.45 -0.95 3.30
C LEU A 239 6.87 0.25 4.03
N THR A 240 5.70 0.71 3.60
CA THR A 240 4.88 1.60 4.43
C THR A 240 3.47 1.06 4.60
N LEU A 241 2.90 1.27 5.77
CA LEU A 241 1.49 1.07 6.06
C LEU A 241 0.87 2.44 6.32
N HIS A 242 0.06 2.91 5.37
CA HIS A 242 -0.60 4.21 5.39
C HIS A 242 -2.10 4.02 5.66
N PRO A 243 -2.60 4.32 6.88
CA PRO A 243 -3.98 3.99 7.24
C PRO A 243 -5.04 4.82 6.51
N HIS A 244 -4.68 5.95 5.91
CA HIS A 244 -5.62 6.85 5.24
C HIS A 244 -5.66 6.73 3.70
N MET A 245 -5.12 5.63 3.18
CA MET A 245 -5.13 5.29 1.74
C MET A 245 -5.94 4.01 1.45
N GLY A 246 -6.76 3.55 2.40
CA GLY A 246 -7.47 2.28 2.29
C GLY A 246 -6.53 1.11 1.95
N PRO A 247 -6.97 0.13 1.13
CA PRO A 247 -6.14 -1.02 0.76
C PRO A 247 -4.89 -0.65 -0.05
N GLY A 248 -4.90 0.50 -0.75
CA GLY A 248 -3.75 0.98 -1.49
C GLY A 248 -2.59 1.47 -0.62
N GLY A 249 -2.82 1.65 0.69
CA GLY A 249 -1.85 2.17 1.66
C GLY A 249 -0.73 1.20 2.08
N VAL A 250 -0.70 -0.03 1.58
CA VAL A 250 0.42 -0.95 1.81
C VAL A 250 1.40 -0.84 0.66
N LEU A 251 2.41 0.01 0.82
CA LEU A 251 3.36 0.37 -0.23
C LEU A 251 4.71 -0.32 -0.02
N PHE A 252 5.45 -0.50 -1.10
CA PHE A 252 6.83 -0.99 -1.07
C PHE A 252 7.74 -0.25 -2.05
N ARG A 253 9.04 -0.36 -1.80
CA ARG A 253 10.11 -0.08 -2.77
C ARG A 253 11.34 -0.93 -2.44
N THR A 254 12.16 -1.25 -3.44
CA THR A 254 13.30 -2.18 -3.30
C THR A 254 14.63 -1.50 -2.97
N HIS A 255 14.65 -0.17 -2.86
CA HIS A 255 15.79 0.62 -2.40
C HIS A 255 15.35 2.09 -2.24
N GLU A 256 16.23 2.93 -1.71
CA GLU A 256 15.87 4.30 -1.32
C GLU A 256 15.56 5.26 -2.49
N SER A 257 16.15 5.04 -3.66
CA SER A 257 15.83 5.81 -4.87
C SER A 257 14.72 5.21 -5.72
N ALA A 258 14.27 3.98 -5.43
CA ALA A 258 13.13 3.39 -6.12
C ALA A 258 11.85 4.16 -5.79
N ALA A 259 10.98 4.27 -6.79
CA ALA A 259 9.65 4.79 -6.60
C ALA A 259 8.82 3.86 -5.72
N TRP A 260 7.86 4.43 -5.00
CA TRP A 260 6.91 3.65 -4.21
C TRP A 260 5.85 3.03 -5.13
N SER A 261 5.46 1.80 -4.82
CA SER A 261 4.35 1.09 -5.46
C SER A 261 3.48 0.42 -4.40
N THR A 262 2.17 0.39 -4.62
CA THR A 262 1.20 -0.35 -3.83
C THR A 262 1.40 -1.84 -4.04
N LEU A 263 1.40 -2.62 -2.95
CA LEU A 263 1.37 -4.07 -3.03
C LEU A 263 0.02 -4.55 -3.58
N LYS A 264 0.05 -5.57 -4.44
CA LYS A 264 -1.16 -6.10 -5.07
C LYS A 264 -2.04 -6.78 -4.02
N SER A 265 -3.31 -6.41 -3.97
CA SER A 265 -4.28 -7.01 -3.04
C SER A 265 -5.66 -7.11 -3.66
N THR A 266 -6.48 -8.01 -3.12
CA THR A 266 -7.92 -8.09 -3.40
C THR A 266 -8.73 -7.56 -2.22
N SER A 267 -8.09 -6.95 -1.23
CA SER A 267 -8.79 -6.40 -0.09
C SER A 267 -9.54 -5.12 -0.47
N SER A 268 -10.70 -4.94 0.13
CA SER A 268 -11.45 -3.68 0.09
C SER A 268 -11.14 -2.76 1.27
N LYS A 269 -10.22 -3.16 2.15
CA LYS A 269 -9.83 -2.43 3.36
C LYS A 269 -8.32 -2.51 3.59
N GLY A 270 -7.75 -1.47 4.21
CA GLY A 270 -6.34 -1.39 4.56
C GLY A 270 -6.11 -1.45 6.06
N CYS A 271 -5.32 -0.51 6.57
CA CYS A 271 -4.91 -0.46 7.98
C CYS A 271 -5.88 0.36 8.87
N GLU A 272 -6.91 0.98 8.30
CA GLU A 272 -7.81 1.93 8.97
C GLU A 272 -8.62 1.33 10.15
N SER A 273 -8.67 0.00 10.26
CA SER A 273 -9.40 -0.70 11.33
C SER A 273 -8.61 -1.92 11.85
N LEU A 274 -7.29 -1.87 11.70
CA LEU A 274 -6.37 -2.94 12.06
C LEU A 274 -6.50 -3.32 13.53
N LYS A 275 -6.56 -4.62 13.80
CA LYS A 275 -6.50 -5.14 15.17
C LYS A 275 -5.14 -4.80 15.80
N ARG A 276 -5.12 -4.32 17.04
CA ARG A 276 -3.87 -3.94 17.71
C ARG A 276 -3.10 -5.19 18.19
N PRO A 277 -1.82 -5.36 17.80
CA PRO A 277 -0.97 -6.40 18.39
C PRO A 277 -0.73 -6.18 19.89
N LYS A 278 -0.70 -7.28 20.66
CA LYS A 278 -0.35 -7.28 22.10
C LYS A 278 1.15 -7.33 22.34
N SER A 279 1.87 -8.07 21.49
CA SER A 279 3.32 -8.13 21.46
C SER A 279 3.82 -8.21 20.01
N TRP A 280 5.13 -8.27 19.83
CA TRP A 280 5.80 -8.30 18.54
C TRP A 280 6.91 -9.34 18.55
N ALA A 281 7.17 -9.92 17.38
CA ALA A 281 8.23 -10.87 17.14
C ALA A 281 8.98 -10.48 15.85
N VAL A 282 10.29 -10.67 15.85
CA VAL A 282 11.16 -10.41 14.69
C VAL A 282 11.82 -11.71 14.25
N GLY A 283 11.70 -12.07 12.98
CA GLY A 283 12.31 -13.29 12.45
C GLY A 283 11.59 -14.60 12.79
N HIS A 284 10.45 -14.55 13.50
CA HIS A 284 9.62 -15.73 13.78
C HIS A 284 8.15 -15.34 14.00
N GLY A 285 7.26 -16.33 13.88
CA GLY A 285 5.83 -16.20 14.04
C GLY A 285 5.37 -16.16 15.50
N GLN A 286 4.05 -16.07 15.68
CA GLN A 286 3.43 -15.86 16.97
C GLN A 286 3.60 -17.01 17.97
N SER A 287 3.85 -18.24 17.49
CA SER A 287 4.03 -19.42 18.34
C SER A 287 5.49 -19.61 18.82
N GLY A 288 6.33 -18.59 18.67
CA GLY A 288 7.72 -18.56 19.15
C GLY A 288 8.75 -18.89 18.08
N ALA A 289 10.01 -19.08 18.49
CA ALA A 289 11.17 -19.14 17.58
C ALA A 289 11.12 -20.27 16.52
N ALA A 290 10.32 -21.32 16.73
CA ALA A 290 10.15 -22.41 15.77
C ALA A 290 9.00 -22.18 14.77
N ASP A 291 8.15 -21.17 14.97
CA ASP A 291 7.04 -20.86 14.07
C ASP A 291 7.52 -20.04 12.88
N ARG A 292 7.54 -20.65 11.69
CA ARG A 292 7.93 -19.99 10.42
C ARG A 292 9.16 -19.07 10.58
N PRO A 293 10.29 -19.61 11.11
CA PRO A 293 11.47 -18.80 11.34
C PRO A 293 12.02 -18.28 10.02
N PHE A 294 12.63 -17.11 10.06
CA PHE A 294 13.43 -16.62 8.95
C PHE A 294 14.61 -17.58 8.72
N ALA A 295 14.67 -18.18 7.54
CA ALA A 295 15.74 -19.09 7.14
C ALA A 295 16.75 -18.31 6.31
N GLY A 296 17.61 -17.55 6.99
CA GLY A 296 18.61 -16.72 6.35
C GLY A 296 19.47 -16.00 7.38
N ASP A 297 20.34 -15.12 6.88
CA ASP A 297 21.31 -14.41 7.70
C ASP A 297 21.05 -12.90 7.73
N SER A 298 21.54 -12.28 8.81
CA SER A 298 21.61 -10.82 8.94
C SER A 298 20.27 -10.10 8.76
N LEU A 299 19.16 -10.70 9.23
CA LEU A 299 17.86 -10.02 9.25
C LEU A 299 17.96 -8.74 10.09
N ARG A 300 17.66 -7.60 9.47
CA ARG A 300 17.62 -6.29 10.12
C ARG A 300 16.33 -5.59 9.77
N VAL A 301 15.54 -5.29 10.78
CA VAL A 301 14.35 -4.44 10.68
C VAL A 301 14.69 -3.08 11.27
N THR A 302 14.27 -2.01 10.60
CA THR A 302 14.28 -0.66 11.15
C THR A 302 12.92 -0.01 10.92
N VAL A 303 12.49 0.87 11.83
CA VAL A 303 11.18 1.51 11.79
C VAL A 303 11.28 3.02 11.91
N ALA A 304 10.40 3.72 11.21
CA ALA A 304 10.06 5.11 11.45
C ALA A 304 8.54 5.26 11.51
N GLY A 305 8.05 5.97 12.52
CA GLY A 305 6.68 6.48 12.54
C GLY A 305 6.70 7.96 12.22
N THR A 306 5.67 8.44 11.54
CA THR A 306 5.39 9.89 11.52
C THR A 306 4.52 10.20 12.73
N THR A 307 5.03 10.96 13.70
CA THR A 307 4.14 11.58 14.69
C THR A 307 3.11 12.39 13.90
N PRO A 308 1.80 12.28 14.17
CA PRO A 308 0.82 13.12 13.51
C PRO A 308 1.23 14.57 13.73
N THR A 309 1.49 15.31 12.66
CA THR A 309 1.50 16.77 12.76
C THR A 309 0.09 17.15 13.19
N SER A 310 -0.05 17.54 14.45
CA SER A 310 -1.27 18.09 15.00
C SER A 310 -1.74 19.25 14.12
N GLY A 311 -2.89 19.09 13.47
CA GLY A 311 -3.73 20.17 12.97
C GLY A 311 -3.30 20.85 11.67
N ALA A 312 -4.17 20.75 10.67
CA ALA A 312 -4.85 21.91 10.10
C ALA A 312 -6.31 21.52 9.84
#